data_AF-A0A7S2K248-F1
#
_entry.id   AF-A0A7S2K248-F1
#
_cell.length_a   1.000
_cell.length_b   1.000
_cell.length_c   1.000
_cell.angle_alpha   90.00
_cell.angle_beta   90.00
_cell.angle_gamma   90.00
#
_symmetry.space_group_name_H-M   'P 1'
#
loop_
_entity.id
_entity.type
_entity.pdbx_description
1 polymer ?
#
loop_
_entity_poly.entity_id
_entity_poly.type
_entity_poly.pdbx_seq_one_letter_code
_entity_poly.pdbx_strand_id
1 'polypeptide(L)'
;QGVAWMWNLFRQGFGGILGDEMGLGKTVQSAAFLACLMCAEQGSHFLVVAPVTLLEQWKRELMKWARETGLAVHMMHGSPNERAKALRGLRNRGGVLLTTYDLIRTSVATLRTAGLACAASAMTRKRKRQDTRATRDDDSPSEDDDGGLA
;
A
#
# COMPACT_ATOMS: atom_id res chain seq x y z
N GLN A 1 -11.14 7.06 8.52
CA GLN A 1 -11.42 5.61 8.68
C GLN A 1 -10.61 4.76 7.69
N GLY A 2 -10.62 5.02 6.38
CA GLY A 2 -9.84 4.22 5.41
C GLY A 2 -8.32 4.18 5.64
N VAL A 3 -7.69 5.30 6.03
CA VAL A 3 -6.24 5.32 6.37
C VAL A 3 -5.91 4.43 7.57
N ALA A 4 -6.78 4.39 8.59
CA ALA A 4 -6.59 3.53 9.76
C ALA A 4 -6.69 2.05 9.39
N TRP A 5 -7.58 1.71 8.44
CA TRP A 5 -7.68 0.35 7.90
C TRP A 5 -6.40 -0.05 7.14
N MET A 6 -5.89 0.81 6.24
CA MET A 6 -4.64 0.55 5.53
C MET A 6 -3.45 0.40 6.48
N TRP A 7 -3.40 1.21 7.54
CA TRP A 7 -2.38 1.11 8.59
C TRP A 7 -2.42 -0.22 9.34
N ASN A 8 -3.62 -0.70 9.66
CA ASN A 8 -3.78 -2.00 10.33
C ASN A 8 -3.31 -3.16 9.43
N LEU A 9 -3.68 -3.13 8.14
CA LEU A 9 -3.20 -4.13 7.17
C LEU A 9 -1.68 -4.12 7.05
N PHE A 10 -1.08 -2.94 6.95
CA PHE A 10 0.38 -2.79 6.90
C PHE A 10 1.06 -3.38 8.15
N ARG A 11 0.53 -3.11 9.35
CA ARG A 11 1.06 -3.67 10.60
C ARG A 11 0.97 -5.19 10.67
N GLN A 12 -0.02 -5.78 10.01
CA GLN A 12 -0.19 -7.22 9.91
C GLN A 12 0.63 -7.86 8.78
N GLY A 13 1.27 -7.06 7.93
CA GLY A 13 2.04 -7.53 6.77
C GLY A 13 1.17 -7.96 5.59
N PHE A 14 -0.10 -7.55 5.56
CA PHE A 14 -1.01 -7.82 4.45
C PHE A 14 -1.13 -6.62 3.51
N GLY A 15 -1.33 -6.90 2.23
CA GLY A 15 -1.80 -5.92 1.26
C GLY A 15 -3.32 -5.73 1.35
N GLY A 16 -3.84 -4.69 0.70
CA GLY A 16 -5.27 -4.43 0.60
C GLY A 16 -5.64 -3.83 -0.74
N ILE A 17 -6.88 -4.08 -1.17
CA ILE A 17 -7.47 -3.45 -2.35
C ILE A 17 -8.51 -2.45 -1.85
N LEU A 18 -8.34 -1.17 -2.19
CA LEU A 18 -9.29 -0.13 -1.83
C LEU A 18 -10.38 -0.04 -2.89
N GLY A 19 -11.53 -0.64 -2.61
CA GLY A 19 -12.67 -0.77 -3.53
C GLY A 19 -13.77 0.28 -3.37
N ASP A 20 -13.54 1.37 -2.62
CA ASP A 20 -14.56 2.39 -2.35
C ASP A 20 -15.14 3.01 -3.63
N GLU A 21 -16.34 3.57 -3.55
CA GLU A 21 -16.98 4.27 -4.67
C GLU A 21 -16.10 5.41 -5.22
N MET A 22 -16.29 5.72 -6.50
CA MET A 22 -15.63 6.85 -7.16
C MET A 22 -16.05 8.15 -6.46
N GLY A 23 -15.08 9.00 -6.09
CA GLY A 23 -15.36 10.28 -5.41
C GLY A 23 -15.03 10.32 -3.92
N LEU A 24 -14.85 9.18 -3.22
CA LEU A 24 -14.47 9.15 -1.78
C LEU A 24 -13.00 9.54 -1.49
N GLY A 25 -12.31 10.14 -2.46
CA GLY A 25 -10.95 10.64 -2.25
C GLY A 25 -9.91 9.54 -2.01
N LYS A 26 -10.04 8.36 -2.65
CA LYS A 26 -9.08 7.24 -2.54
C LYS A 26 -7.61 7.66 -2.71
N THR A 27 -7.36 8.58 -3.64
CA THR A 27 -6.03 9.16 -3.86
C THR A 27 -5.52 9.91 -2.64
N VAL A 28 -6.37 10.73 -2.02
CA VAL A 28 -6.04 11.50 -0.80
C VAL A 28 -5.78 10.54 0.36
N GLN A 29 -6.60 9.51 0.53
CA GLN A 29 -6.41 8.49 1.56
C GLN A 29 -5.06 7.76 1.37
N SER A 30 -4.72 7.40 0.13
CA SER A 30 -3.45 6.73 -0.19
C SER A 30 -2.25 7.64 0.04
N ALA A 31 -2.34 8.92 -0.35
CA ALA A 31 -1.31 9.91 -0.12
C ALA A 31 -1.07 10.18 1.37
N ALA A 32 -2.15 10.31 2.14
CA ALA A 32 -2.07 10.46 3.60
C ALA A 32 -1.43 9.22 4.26
N PHE A 33 -1.79 8.02 3.80
CA PHE A 33 -1.18 6.79 4.30
C PHE A 33 0.33 6.73 4.04
N LEU A 34 0.80 7.11 2.85
CA LEU A 34 2.25 7.19 2.54
C LEU A 34 2.96 8.21 3.44
N ALA A 35 2.34 9.36 3.67
CA ALA A 35 2.87 10.38 4.57
C ALA A 35 2.98 9.86 6.02
N CYS A 36 1.97 9.13 6.51
CA CYS A 36 2.01 8.49 7.82
C CYS A 36 3.14 7.46 7.95
N LEU A 37 3.38 6.64 6.91
CA LEU A 37 4.49 5.67 6.91
C LEU A 37 5.85 6.37 7.02
N MET A 38 5.98 7.54 6.40
CA MET A 38 7.19 8.35 6.47
C MET A 38 7.41 8.96 7.84
N CYS A 39 6.37 9.57 8.43
CA CYS A 39 6.46 10.13 9.79
C CYS A 39 6.71 9.06 10.85
N ALA A 40 6.24 7.83 10.63
CA ALA A 40 6.49 6.72 11.54
C ALA A 40 7.80 5.95 11.27
N GLU A 41 8.62 6.44 10.32
CA GLU A 41 9.89 5.84 9.91
C GLU A 41 9.75 4.35 9.48
N GLN A 42 8.58 3.95 9.01
CA GLN A 42 8.27 2.58 8.58
C GLN A 42 8.56 2.33 7.08
N GLY A 43 9.12 3.32 6.39
CA GLY A 43 9.54 3.21 5.00
C GLY A 43 10.10 4.53 4.51
N SER A 44 11.14 4.46 3.69
CA SER A 44 11.81 5.64 3.13
C SER A 44 11.65 5.76 1.62
N HIS A 45 11.18 4.71 0.94
CA HIS A 45 11.07 4.67 -0.51
C HIS A 45 9.72 4.06 -0.91
N PHE A 46 8.96 4.80 -1.71
CA PHE A 46 7.62 4.40 -2.15
C PHE A 46 7.50 4.53 -3.66
N LEU A 47 6.72 3.64 -4.27
CA LEU A 47 6.43 3.64 -5.70
C LEU A 47 4.93 3.74 -5.91
N VAL A 48 4.52 4.74 -6.69
CA VAL A 48 3.12 4.91 -7.12
C VAL A 48 3.08 4.78 -8.63
N VAL A 49 2.21 3.89 -9.09
CA VAL A 49 1.99 3.61 -10.51
C VAL A 49 0.61 4.10 -10.88
N ALA A 50 0.55 5.02 -11.85
CA ALA A 50 -0.72 5.56 -12.31
C ALA A 50 -0.67 5.85 -13.82
N PRO A 51 -1.83 5.92 -14.50
CA PRO A 51 -1.94 6.47 -15.84
C PRO A 51 -1.35 7.89 -15.91
N VAL A 52 -0.79 8.26 -17.07
CA VAL A 52 -0.16 9.58 -17.31
C VAL A 52 -1.07 10.73 -16.88
N THR A 53 -2.36 10.64 -17.24
CA THR A 53 -3.39 11.65 -16.95
C THR A 53 -3.61 11.90 -15.46
N LEU A 54 -3.32 10.90 -14.61
CA LEU A 54 -3.50 11.01 -13.16
C LEU A 54 -2.21 11.44 -12.45
N LEU A 55 -1.05 11.41 -13.10
CA LEU A 55 0.23 11.73 -12.44
C LEU A 55 0.27 13.14 -11.87
N GLU A 56 -0.27 14.12 -12.59
CA GLU A 56 -0.32 15.50 -12.09
C GLU A 56 -1.24 15.63 -10.88
N GLN A 57 -2.36 14.93 -10.88
CA GLN A 57 -3.26 14.89 -9.73
C GLN A 57 -2.56 14.27 -8.51
N TRP A 58 -1.91 13.12 -8.68
CA TRP A 58 -1.11 12.48 -7.64
C TRP A 58 0.00 13.40 -7.12
N LYS A 59 0.71 14.10 -8.02
CA LYS A 59 1.73 15.08 -7.64
C LYS A 59 1.13 16.18 -6.78
N ARG A 60 0.00 16.79 -7.18
CA ARG A 60 -0.64 17.85 -6.41
C ARG A 60 -1.04 17.38 -5.01
N GLU A 61 -1.64 16.20 -4.88
CA GLU A 61 -2.03 15.67 -3.58
C GLU A 61 -0.82 15.35 -2.71
N LEU A 62 0.21 14.67 -3.24
CA LEU A 62 1.43 14.37 -2.50
C LEU A 62 2.20 15.63 -2.10
N MET A 63 2.20 16.67 -2.93
CA MET A 63 2.87 17.94 -2.62
C MET A 63 2.21 18.68 -1.45
N LYS A 64 0.89 18.51 -1.23
CA LYS A 64 0.23 19.08 -0.04
C LYS A 64 0.80 18.43 1.22
N TRP A 65 0.80 17.10 1.26
CA TRP A 65 1.35 16.33 2.40
C TRP A 65 2.86 16.49 2.55
N ALA A 66 3.59 16.69 1.45
CA ALA A 66 5.04 16.92 1.46
C ALA A 66 5.45 18.17 2.22
N ARG A 67 4.64 19.24 2.18
CA ARG A 67 4.92 20.46 2.93
C ARG A 67 4.88 20.25 4.44
N GLU A 68 4.04 19.32 4.90
CA GLU A 68 3.84 19.02 6.32
C GLU A 68 4.82 17.96 6.82
N THR A 69 5.22 17.01 5.96
CA THR A 69 5.98 15.82 6.36
C THR A 69 7.42 15.76 5.83
N GLY A 70 7.81 16.69 4.95
CA GLY A 70 9.13 16.67 4.31
C GLY A 70 9.28 15.62 3.20
N LEU A 71 8.18 15.02 2.75
CA LEU A 71 8.15 13.98 1.72
C LEU A 71 8.70 14.48 0.38
N ALA A 72 9.79 13.88 -0.11
CA ALA A 72 10.28 14.17 -1.46
C ALA A 72 9.42 13.46 -2.52
N VAL A 73 8.96 14.20 -3.53
CA VAL A 73 8.17 13.65 -4.64
C VAL A 73 9.00 13.69 -5.92
N HIS A 74 9.22 12.52 -6.52
CA HIS A 74 10.00 12.34 -7.73
C HIS A 74 9.10 11.85 -8.86
N MET A 75 9.16 12.50 -10.02
CA MET A 75 8.42 12.06 -11.21
C MET A 75 9.36 11.40 -12.20
N MET A 76 9.12 10.12 -12.48
CA MET A 76 9.75 9.41 -13.58
C MET A 76 8.88 9.55 -14.82
N HIS A 77 8.92 10.74 -15.43
CA HIS A 77 8.23 11.06 -16.69
C HIS A 77 9.13 11.94 -17.55
N GLY A 78 8.91 11.95 -18.86
CA GLY A 78 9.69 12.78 -19.81
C GLY A 78 11.00 12.13 -20.26
N SER A 79 12.01 12.98 -20.45
CA SER A 79 13.28 12.62 -21.08
C SER A 79 14.09 11.58 -20.26
N PRO A 80 15.01 10.81 -20.89
CA PRO A 80 15.90 9.91 -20.16
C PRO A 80 16.67 10.58 -19.03
N ASN A 81 17.08 11.83 -19.20
CA ASN A 81 17.86 12.55 -18.19
C ASN A 81 17.01 12.95 -16.97
N GLU A 82 15.76 13.38 -17.20
CA GLU A 82 14.81 13.65 -16.11
C GLU A 82 14.49 12.39 -15.32
N ARG A 83 14.26 11.27 -16.01
CA ARG A 83 14.05 9.96 -15.37
C ARG A 83 15.25 9.56 -14.52
N ALA A 84 16.48 9.71 -15.03
CA ALA A 84 17.69 9.44 -14.27
C ALA A 84 17.87 10.37 -13.07
N LYS A 85 17.52 11.66 -13.21
CA LYS A 85 17.55 12.63 -12.10
C LYS A 85 16.54 12.26 -11.01
N ALA A 86 15.32 11.87 -11.38
CA ALA A 86 14.30 11.42 -10.44
C ALA A 86 14.76 10.20 -9.64
N LEU A 87 15.35 9.20 -10.32
CA LEU A 87 15.89 8.00 -9.68
C LEU A 87 17.07 8.32 -8.74
N ARG A 88 17.98 9.21 -9.14
CA ARG A 88 19.09 9.66 -8.28
C ARG A 88 18.59 10.42 -7.06
N GLY A 89 17.57 11.27 -7.23
CA GLY A 89 16.94 12.00 -6.14
C GLY A 89 16.33 11.05 -5.11
N LEU A 90 15.54 10.08 -5.60
CA LEU A 90 14.92 9.07 -4.76
C LEU A 90 15.95 8.25 -3.99
N ARG A 91 17.03 7.80 -4.65
CA ARG A 91 18.07 7.00 -3.99
C ARG A 91 18.80 7.77 -2.88
N ASN A 92 18.99 9.09 -3.05
CA ASN A 92 19.78 9.89 -2.12
C ASN A 92 18.95 10.41 -0.93
N ARG A 93 17.67 10.73 -1.14
CA ARG A 93 16.81 11.35 -0.11
C ARG A 93 15.60 10.51 0.31
N GLY A 94 15.34 9.39 -0.37
CA GLY A 94 14.08 8.68 -0.24
C GLY A 94 12.91 9.47 -0.84
N GLY A 95 11.70 9.03 -0.54
CA GLY A 95 10.45 9.67 -0.94
C GLY A 95 9.57 8.80 -1.82
N VAL A 96 8.71 9.46 -2.60
CA VAL A 96 7.73 8.80 -3.48
C VAL A 96 8.14 8.98 -4.93
N LEU A 97 8.24 7.86 -5.66
CA LEU A 97 8.41 7.85 -7.12
C LEU A 97 7.06 7.68 -7.81
N LEU A 98 6.67 8.66 -8.61
CA LEU A 98 5.52 8.60 -9.50
C LEU A 98 5.96 8.11 -10.87
N THR A 99 5.31 7.07 -11.39
CA THR A 99 5.61 6.52 -12.71
C THR A 99 4.39 5.95 -13.41
N THR A 100 4.54 5.63 -14.69
CA THR A 100 3.51 5.04 -15.54
C THR A 100 3.75 3.56 -15.76
N TYR A 101 2.70 2.84 -16.15
CA TYR A 101 2.78 1.42 -16.49
C TYR A 101 3.81 1.11 -17.58
N ASP A 102 3.86 1.91 -18.65
CA ASP A 102 4.82 1.75 -19.74
C ASP A 102 6.28 1.90 -19.28
N LEU A 103 6.53 2.89 -18.41
CA LEU A 103 7.87 3.17 -17.93
C LEU A 103 8.37 2.12 -16.96
N ILE A 104 7.49 1.55 -16.12
CA ILE A 104 7.86 0.42 -15.26
C ILE A 104 8.31 -0.73 -16.12
N ARG A 105 7.54 -1.15 -17.12
CA ARG A 105 7.89 -2.29 -17.98
C ARG A 105 9.27 -2.15 -18.61
N THR A 106 9.60 -0.96 -19.06
CA THR A 106 10.88 -0.68 -19.72
C THR A 106 12.03 -0.50 -18.72
N SER A 107 11.73 -0.04 -17.50
CA SER A 107 12.74 0.40 -16.53
C SER A 107 12.82 -0.50 -15.28
N VAL A 108 12.20 -1.69 -15.30
CA VAL A 108 12.21 -2.64 -14.17
C VAL A 108 13.64 -2.92 -13.70
N ALA A 109 14.58 -3.11 -14.64
CA ALA A 109 15.98 -3.38 -14.32
C ALA A 109 16.60 -2.23 -13.51
N THR A 110 16.38 -0.99 -13.94
CA THR A 110 16.91 0.20 -13.25
C THR A 110 16.25 0.42 -11.90
N LEU A 111 14.95 0.16 -11.78
CA LEU A 111 14.22 0.27 -10.51
C LEU A 111 14.69 -0.78 -9.50
N ARG A 112 15.03 -2.00 -9.95
CA ARG A 112 15.62 -3.04 -9.09
C ARG A 112 16.94 -2.59 -8.51
N THR A 113 17.83 -2.02 -9.34
CA THR A 113 19.14 -1.51 -8.91
C THR A 113 19.02 -0.26 -8.03
N ALA A 114 17.98 0.55 -8.21
CA ALA A 114 17.75 1.76 -7.41
C ALA A 114 17.27 1.49 -5.97
N GLY A 115 17.20 0.23 -5.53
CA GLY A 115 16.85 -0.13 -4.15
C GLY A 115 15.34 -0.29 -3.90
N LEU A 116 14.49 -0.01 -4.89
CA LEU A 116 13.04 -0.25 -4.79
C LEU A 116 12.68 -1.75 -4.80
N ALA A 117 13.64 -2.63 -5.11
CA ALA A 117 13.48 -4.07 -4.99
C ALA A 117 13.39 -4.57 -3.54
N CYS A 118 13.74 -3.77 -2.52
CA CYS A 118 13.98 -4.27 -1.17
C CYS A 118 13.19 -3.55 -0.05
N ALA A 119 11.90 -3.30 -0.26
CA ALA A 119 10.93 -3.17 0.84
C ALA A 119 9.99 -4.39 0.96
N ALA A 120 10.07 -5.35 0.03
CA ALA A 120 9.37 -6.63 0.14
C ALA A 120 10.10 -7.63 1.06
N SER A 121 11.39 -7.46 1.32
CA SER A 121 12.21 -8.43 2.08
C SER A 121 12.36 -8.14 3.57
N ALA A 122 11.82 -7.04 4.11
CA ALA A 122 11.92 -6.72 5.54
C ALA A 122 10.73 -7.19 6.39
N MET A 123 9.72 -7.83 5.78
CA MET A 123 8.54 -8.38 6.49
C MET A 123 8.51 -9.91 6.57
N THR A 124 9.67 -10.57 6.64
CA THR A 124 9.70 -11.93 7.23
C THR A 124 9.64 -11.84 8.76
N ARG A 125 8.63 -11.15 9.31
CA ARG A 125 8.25 -11.37 10.71
C ARG A 125 7.62 -12.75 10.77
N LYS A 126 8.25 -13.62 11.57
CA LYS A 126 7.87 -15.01 11.82
C LYS A 126 6.36 -15.19 11.77
N ARG A 127 5.93 -15.98 10.78
CA ARG A 127 4.65 -16.70 10.75
C ARG A 127 4.40 -17.29 12.14
N LYS A 128 3.55 -16.66 12.96
CA LYS A 128 2.91 -17.34 14.09
C LYS A 128 1.62 -17.90 13.52
N ARG A 129 1.69 -19.18 13.11
CA ARG A 129 0.53 -20.05 12.92
C ARG A 129 -0.40 -19.82 14.12
N GLN A 130 -1.59 -19.26 13.88
CA GLN A 130 -2.71 -19.51 14.78
C GLN A 130 -3.25 -20.87 14.37
N ASP A 131 -2.95 -21.82 15.25
CA ASP A 131 -3.48 -23.17 15.26
C ASP A 131 -4.94 -23.05 15.67
N THR A 132 -5.88 -23.03 14.71
CA THR A 132 -7.30 -23.20 15.03
C THR A 132 -7.52 -24.70 15.23
N ARG A 133 -7.16 -25.14 16.44
CA ARG A 133 -7.41 -26.48 16.96
C ARG A 133 -8.93 -26.64 17.10
N ALA A 134 -9.44 -27.61 16.36
CA ALA A 134 -10.63 -28.44 16.61
C ALA A 134 -11.73 -27.90 17.53
N THR A 135 -12.93 -27.77 16.97
CA THR A 135 -14.14 -28.34 17.56
C THR A 135 -14.83 -29.19 16.49
N ARG A 136 -14.44 -30.46 16.46
CA ARG A 136 -15.35 -31.57 16.14
C ARG A 136 -15.93 -32.05 17.46
N ASP A 137 -17.06 -32.74 17.35
CA ASP A 137 -17.88 -33.36 18.41
C ASP A 137 -18.85 -32.32 19.02
N ASP A 138 -20.17 -32.52 19.04
CA ASP A 138 -20.91 -33.76 19.19
C ASP A 138 -22.25 -33.76 18.43
N ASP A 139 -22.59 -34.96 17.99
CA ASP A 139 -23.81 -35.39 17.33
C ASP A 139 -24.76 -35.94 18.42
N SER A 140 -26.04 -35.53 18.36
CA SER A 140 -27.23 -36.23 18.90
C SER A 140 -27.46 -36.25 20.44
N PRO A 141 -28.69 -36.55 20.95
CA PRO A 141 -29.89 -37.07 20.26
C PRO A 141 -31.22 -36.35 20.58
N SER A 142 -32.24 -36.82 19.86
CA SER A 142 -33.69 -36.68 20.05
C SER A 142 -34.19 -36.74 21.50
N GLU A 143 -35.14 -35.85 21.84
CA GLU A 143 -36.19 -36.12 22.83
C GLU A 143 -37.54 -35.67 22.25
N ASP A 144 -38.47 -36.61 22.27
CA ASP A 144 -39.89 -36.49 21.99
C ASP A 144 -40.55 -35.44 22.90
N ASP A 145 -41.52 -34.68 22.38
CA ASP A 145 -42.62 -34.22 23.22
C ASP A 145 -43.95 -34.29 22.46
N ASP A 146 -44.89 -34.89 23.18
CA ASP A 146 -46.16 -35.45 22.81
C ASP A 146 -47.28 -34.46 23.18
N GLY A 147 -48.39 -34.52 22.45
CA GLY A 147 -49.64 -33.86 22.84
C GLY A 147 -49.73 -32.37 22.45
N GLY A 148 -50.81 -31.88 21.86
CA GLY A 148 -52.19 -32.31 21.98
C GLY A 148 -53.03 -31.12 22.44
N LEU A 149 -54.15 -30.89 21.74
CA LEU A 149 -55.23 -29.95 22.03
C LEU A 149 -54.92 -28.45 21.78
N ALA A 150 -55.76 -27.65 21.13
CA ALA A 150 -57.15 -27.76 20.74
C ALA A 150 -57.43 -26.95 19.45
#